data_AF-A0A4P7YG48-F1
#
_entry.id   AF-A0A4P7YG48-F1
#
_cell.length_a   1.000
_cell.length_b   1.000
_cell.length_c   1.000
_cell.angle_alpha   90.00
_cell.angle_beta   90.00
_cell.angle_gamma   90.00
#
_symmetry.space_group_name_H-M   'P 1'
#
loop_
_entity.id
_entity.type
_entity.pdbx_description
1 polymer ?
#
loop_
_entity_poly.entity_id
_entity_poly.type
_entity_poly.pdbx_seq_one_letter_code
_entity_poly.pdbx_strand_id
1 'polypeptide(L)'
;MTTQNDTPVEAFKRSTTATVRAMSRRAEVQVGFSSDPPGLSGQRVRVPLPARDLNPVEVAKLRGAADAVALRLRYHDATVHAHRMPLGDAARQAYDAMEQARCEALGSRDMAGVAHNLEAALDDRYTRQGFDRFEDRGQVPLSEALRLMAREAMTGAPPPPAAAHAVDLWRPWIEERLGKDMKGLANYAGDQEAYAKTVRRLLADLDMEVGQEADQEEEEDQQTQSSEDEESPQHGQTRGQDEDQSDSESMASSEMQDSSEAGDSAEEGAGEEGDMEMGEGEGAEEPAGPGQPWRNDANRRNEPDPNAYKAFTTQYDEVVDAADLCDPAELERLRHLLDQQLQHLQGVISKLANRLQRRLMAKQQRSWNFDLEEGILDAARLARVVANPVLPLSFKKEKEMDFRDTVVSLLIDNSGSMRGRPISIAAMSADILARTLERCAVKVEVLGFTTRAWKGGQAREAWVAAGKPAHPGRLNDLRHIVYKAADMPWRRARKNLGLMLREGILKENIDGEALQWAHNRLLGRPEQRRILMVISDGAPVDDSTLSVNAGNYLERHLRQTIEQIETRSPVELVAIGIGHDVTRYYRRAVTIVDAEQLGGTMMNKLAELFDEDDRRGGRRGWR
;
A
#
# COMPACT_ATOMS: atom_id res chain seq x y z
N MET A 1 45.68 -10.36 18.79
CA MET A 1 44.46 -10.99 18.24
C MET A 1 43.66 -11.51 19.41
N THR A 2 42.82 -10.66 19.98
CA THR A 2 41.95 -10.97 21.12
C THR A 2 40.75 -11.74 20.61
N THR A 3 40.66 -13.03 20.95
CA THR A 3 39.49 -13.88 20.70
C THR A 3 38.36 -13.43 21.63
N GLN A 4 37.44 -12.60 21.12
CA GLN A 4 36.14 -12.42 21.77
C GLN A 4 35.42 -13.77 21.79
N ASN A 5 35.04 -14.22 22.99
CA ASN A 5 34.18 -15.39 23.18
C ASN A 5 32.77 -15.03 22.72
N ASP A 6 32.53 -15.07 21.40
CA ASP A 6 31.19 -14.92 20.84
C ASP A 6 30.26 -15.98 21.41
N THR A 7 29.02 -15.58 21.74
CA THR A 7 27.99 -16.57 22.07
C THR A 7 27.77 -17.52 20.89
N PRO A 8 27.34 -18.78 21.10
CA PRO A 8 27.08 -19.71 20.01
C PRO A 8 26.16 -19.15 18.92
N VAL A 9 25.18 -18.32 19.32
CA VAL A 9 24.25 -17.63 18.44
C VAL A 9 24.94 -16.55 17.60
N GLU A 10 25.85 -15.76 18.18
CA GLU A 10 26.62 -14.75 17.45
C GLU A 10 27.61 -15.39 16.47
N ALA A 11 28.28 -16.46 16.89
CA ALA A 11 29.14 -17.25 16.01
C ALA A 11 28.35 -17.84 14.83
N PHE A 12 27.13 -18.31 15.08
CA PHE A 12 26.20 -18.78 14.04
C PHE A 12 25.78 -17.66 13.09
N LYS A 13 25.36 -16.50 13.61
CA LYS A 13 25.00 -15.33 12.79
C LYS A 13 26.15 -14.87 11.91
N ARG A 14 27.36 -14.79 12.47
CA ARG A 14 28.58 -14.42 11.73
C ARG A 14 28.89 -15.42 10.62
N SER A 15 28.81 -16.71 10.91
CA SER A 15 29.08 -17.78 9.94
C SER A 15 28.06 -17.75 8.79
N THR A 16 26.77 -17.64 9.10
CA THR A 16 25.70 -17.52 8.10
C THR A 16 25.88 -16.28 7.24
N THR A 17 26.28 -15.15 7.83
CA THR A 17 26.58 -13.92 7.09
C THR A 17 27.74 -14.10 6.10
N ALA A 18 28.83 -14.75 6.55
CA ALA A 18 29.97 -15.05 5.69
C ALA A 18 29.59 -15.99 4.54
N THR A 19 28.78 -17.01 4.82
CA THR A 19 28.27 -17.95 3.80
C THR A 19 27.43 -17.23 2.75
N VAL A 20 26.50 -16.36 3.15
CA VAL A 20 25.67 -15.58 2.21
C VAL A 20 26.55 -14.72 1.28
N ARG A 21 27.57 -14.05 1.81
CA ARG A 21 28.51 -13.25 1.01
C ARG A 21 29.32 -14.10 0.04
N ALA A 22 29.82 -15.24 0.49
CA ALA A 22 30.59 -16.16 -0.33
C ALA A 22 29.75 -16.76 -1.47
N MET A 23 28.55 -17.26 -1.17
CA MET A 23 27.63 -17.86 -2.15
C MET A 23 27.12 -16.84 -3.17
N SER A 24 26.75 -15.65 -2.71
CA SER A 24 26.28 -14.57 -3.61
C SER A 24 27.39 -13.96 -4.46
N ARG A 25 28.66 -14.18 -4.12
CA ARG A 25 29.84 -13.49 -4.66
C ARG A 25 29.77 -11.96 -4.53
N ARG A 26 29.13 -11.47 -3.47
CA ARG A 26 29.01 -10.03 -3.18
C ARG A 26 29.52 -9.73 -1.78
N ALA A 27 30.66 -9.04 -1.70
CA ALA A 27 31.33 -8.75 -0.43
C ALA A 27 30.55 -7.74 0.46
N GLU A 28 29.83 -6.79 -0.17
CA GLU A 28 29.16 -5.68 0.51
C GLU A 28 27.76 -6.01 1.02
N VAL A 29 27.28 -7.24 0.83
CA VAL A 29 25.94 -7.65 1.29
C VAL A 29 25.85 -7.55 2.81
N GLN A 30 24.82 -6.84 3.28
CA GLN A 30 24.49 -6.70 4.69
C GLN A 30 23.42 -7.71 5.06
N VAL A 31 23.71 -8.62 5.99
CA VAL A 31 22.76 -9.62 6.49
C VAL A 31 22.17 -9.13 7.82
N GLY A 32 20.87 -8.85 7.83
CA GLY A 32 20.11 -8.51 9.02
C GLY A 32 19.30 -9.70 9.51
N PHE A 33 19.31 -9.94 10.82
CA PHE A 33 18.49 -10.98 11.46
C PHE A 33 17.25 -10.33 12.07
N SER A 34 16.05 -10.71 11.61
CA SER A 34 14.77 -10.12 12.05
C SER A 34 13.69 -11.19 12.25
N SER A 35 12.58 -10.85 12.92
CA SER A 35 11.38 -11.70 13.01
C SER A 35 10.53 -11.69 11.74
N ASP A 36 10.77 -10.74 10.84
CA ASP A 36 10.06 -10.59 9.56
C ASP A 36 10.41 -11.72 8.56
N PRO A 37 9.54 -11.98 7.56
CA PRO A 37 9.82 -12.96 6.51
C PRO A 37 11.14 -12.68 5.77
N PRO A 38 11.86 -13.73 5.35
CA PRO A 38 13.10 -13.58 4.60
C PRO A 38 12.87 -12.83 3.29
N GLY A 39 13.81 -11.96 2.93
CA GLY A 39 13.67 -11.17 1.72
C GLY A 39 14.90 -10.33 1.40
N LEU A 40 14.93 -9.83 0.17
CA LEU A 40 15.98 -8.96 -0.34
C LEU A 40 15.46 -7.53 -0.51
N SER A 41 16.19 -6.55 0.01
CA SER A 41 15.92 -5.13 -0.21
C SER A 41 17.23 -4.42 -0.57
N GLY A 42 17.43 -4.16 -1.87
CA GLY A 42 18.70 -3.65 -2.39
C GLY A 42 19.86 -4.61 -2.09
N GLN A 43 20.84 -4.16 -1.31
CA GLN A 43 21.98 -4.98 -0.85
C GLN A 43 21.80 -5.56 0.56
N ARG A 44 20.63 -5.34 1.19
CA ARG A 44 20.29 -5.87 2.52
C ARG A 44 19.50 -7.17 2.39
N VAL A 45 20.05 -8.23 2.95
CA VAL A 45 19.43 -9.56 3.07
C VAL A 45 18.84 -9.69 4.46
N ARG A 46 17.53 -9.98 4.55
CA ARG A 46 16.87 -10.29 5.81
C ARG A 46 16.71 -11.79 5.97
N VAL A 47 17.11 -12.30 7.13
CA VAL A 47 17.04 -13.71 7.52
C VAL A 47 16.35 -13.82 8.89
N PRO A 48 15.58 -14.89 9.17
CA PRO A 48 14.96 -15.09 10.47
C PRO A 48 15.96 -15.07 11.63
N LEU A 49 15.52 -14.63 12.81
CA LEU A 49 16.32 -14.71 14.03
C LEU A 49 16.52 -16.18 14.47
N PRO A 50 17.77 -16.60 14.74
CA PRO A 50 18.03 -17.93 15.30
C PRO A 50 17.55 -18.00 16.75
N ALA A 51 16.96 -19.14 17.13
CA ALA A 51 16.65 -19.44 18.52
C ALA A 51 17.94 -19.61 19.37
N ARG A 52 17.81 -19.40 20.69
CA ARG A 52 18.95 -19.39 21.62
C ARG A 52 19.62 -20.76 21.78
N ASP A 53 18.82 -21.81 21.69
CA ASP A 53 19.20 -23.21 21.80
C ASP A 53 19.80 -23.79 20.51
N LEU A 54 19.69 -23.07 19.38
CA LEU A 54 20.20 -23.49 18.07
C LEU A 54 19.78 -24.90 17.69
N ASN A 55 18.49 -25.21 17.86
CA ASN A 55 17.90 -26.48 17.43
C ASN A 55 18.28 -26.79 15.96
N PRO A 56 18.87 -27.98 15.65
CA PRO A 56 19.29 -28.34 14.30
C PRO A 56 18.21 -28.17 13.24
N VAL A 57 16.94 -28.43 13.57
CA VAL A 57 15.82 -28.30 12.64
C VAL A 57 15.55 -26.83 12.30
N GLU A 58 15.55 -25.95 13.30
CA GLU A 58 15.35 -24.51 13.09
C GLU A 58 16.55 -23.85 12.40
N VAL A 59 17.75 -24.34 12.71
CA VAL A 59 18.99 -23.93 12.05
C VAL A 59 18.96 -24.27 10.56
N ALA A 60 18.50 -25.46 10.18
CA ALA A 60 18.38 -25.86 8.77
C ALA A 60 17.38 -24.98 8.02
N LYS A 61 16.22 -24.68 8.62
CA LYS A 61 15.19 -23.78 8.06
C LYS A 61 15.75 -22.36 7.84
N LEU A 62 16.43 -21.82 8.84
CA LEU A 62 17.04 -20.49 8.78
C LEU A 62 18.13 -20.42 7.70
N ARG A 63 19.02 -21.43 7.66
CA ARG A 63 20.03 -21.53 6.62
C ARG A 63 19.39 -21.65 5.24
N GLY A 64 18.29 -22.39 5.10
CA GLY A 64 17.58 -22.52 3.83
C GLY A 64 17.04 -21.17 3.34
N ALA A 65 16.48 -20.37 4.24
CA ALA A 65 16.07 -19.01 3.91
C ALA A 65 17.26 -18.12 3.48
N ALA A 66 18.40 -18.22 4.16
CA ALA A 66 19.61 -17.49 3.81
C ALA A 66 20.19 -17.94 2.45
N ASP A 67 20.25 -19.25 2.22
CA ASP A 67 20.74 -19.87 0.99
C ASP A 67 19.86 -19.47 -0.20
N ALA A 68 18.53 -19.49 -0.05
CA ALA A 68 17.60 -19.08 -1.09
C ALA A 68 17.84 -17.62 -1.56
N VAL A 69 18.08 -16.70 -0.62
CA VAL A 69 18.37 -15.30 -0.95
C VAL A 69 19.76 -15.15 -1.56
N ALA A 70 20.77 -15.88 -1.05
CA ALA A 70 22.13 -15.86 -1.59
C ALA A 70 22.19 -16.38 -3.03
N LEU A 71 21.47 -17.45 -3.33
CA LEU A 71 21.35 -18.03 -4.67
C LEU A 71 20.62 -17.08 -5.62
N ARG A 72 19.54 -16.44 -5.17
CA ARG A 72 18.89 -15.39 -5.97
C ARG A 72 19.87 -14.27 -6.29
N LEU A 73 20.63 -13.76 -5.31
CA LEU A 73 21.65 -12.72 -5.56
C LEU A 73 22.74 -13.16 -6.55
N ARG A 74 23.06 -14.46 -6.59
CA ARG A 74 24.11 -15.04 -7.42
C ARG A 74 23.68 -15.24 -8.87
N TYR A 75 22.48 -15.77 -9.07
CA TYR A 75 22.03 -16.30 -10.36
C TYR A 75 20.92 -15.48 -11.03
N HIS A 76 20.34 -14.50 -10.34
CA HIS A 76 19.28 -13.63 -10.87
C HIS A 76 19.83 -12.30 -11.37
N ASP A 77 19.55 -12.00 -12.64
CA ASP A 77 19.69 -10.71 -13.27
C ASP A 77 18.33 -9.99 -13.26
N ALA A 78 18.25 -8.88 -12.55
CA ALA A 78 17.02 -8.11 -12.42
C ALA A 78 16.60 -7.44 -13.75
N THR A 79 17.55 -7.13 -14.63
CA THR A 79 17.28 -6.43 -15.90
C THR A 79 16.61 -7.35 -16.90
N VAL A 80 17.17 -8.54 -17.13
CA VAL A 80 16.59 -9.59 -17.98
C VAL A 80 15.21 -10.00 -17.46
N HIS A 81 15.09 -10.17 -16.14
CA HIS A 81 13.83 -10.55 -15.53
C HIS A 81 12.74 -9.49 -15.69
N ALA A 82 13.05 -8.21 -15.48
CA ALA A 82 12.10 -7.12 -15.63
C ALA A 82 11.69 -6.92 -17.10
N HIS A 83 12.63 -7.06 -18.04
CA HIS A 83 12.38 -6.92 -19.47
C HIS A 83 11.42 -8.01 -20.00
N ARG A 84 11.56 -9.25 -19.50
CA ARG A 84 10.74 -10.40 -19.90
C ARG A 84 9.53 -10.63 -18.99
N MET A 85 9.18 -9.68 -18.12
CA MET A 85 8.06 -9.82 -17.19
C MET A 85 6.70 -9.89 -17.94
N PRO A 86 5.82 -10.85 -17.63
CA PRO A 86 4.44 -10.88 -18.15
C PRO A 86 3.60 -9.68 -17.70
N LEU A 87 2.49 -9.39 -18.40
CA LEU A 87 1.58 -8.29 -18.03
C LEU A 87 0.56 -8.70 -16.95
N GLY A 88 -0.04 -9.89 -17.06
CA GLY A 88 -1.10 -10.35 -16.15
C GLY A 88 -0.59 -10.70 -14.75
N ASP A 89 -1.34 -10.34 -13.71
CA ASP A 89 -0.95 -10.55 -12.30
C ASP A 89 -0.63 -12.00 -11.96
N ALA A 90 -1.49 -12.92 -12.38
CA ALA A 90 -1.29 -14.35 -12.18
C ALA A 90 -0.03 -14.86 -12.92
N ALA A 91 0.20 -14.36 -14.15
CA ALA A 91 1.36 -14.74 -14.96
C ALA A 91 2.66 -14.21 -14.34
N ARG A 92 2.65 -12.99 -13.79
CA ARG A 92 3.78 -12.41 -13.04
C ARG A 92 4.13 -13.24 -11.81
N GLN A 93 3.12 -13.62 -11.01
CA GLN A 93 3.35 -14.45 -9.82
C GLN A 93 3.93 -15.81 -10.17
N ALA A 94 3.44 -16.47 -11.22
CA ALA A 94 3.98 -17.73 -11.70
C ALA A 94 5.41 -17.58 -12.25
N TYR A 95 5.67 -16.53 -13.02
CA TYR A 95 6.99 -16.21 -13.55
C TYR A 95 8.02 -15.97 -12.44
N ASP A 96 7.68 -15.15 -11.44
CA ASP A 96 8.53 -14.88 -10.27
C ASP A 96 8.83 -16.16 -9.48
N ALA A 97 7.82 -17.02 -9.30
CA ALA A 97 7.93 -18.25 -8.55
C ALA A 97 8.82 -19.28 -9.27
N MET A 98 8.68 -19.41 -10.59
CA MET A 98 9.54 -20.27 -11.41
C MET A 98 10.98 -19.76 -11.47
N GLU A 99 11.19 -18.44 -11.55
CA GLU A 99 12.54 -17.85 -11.48
C GLU A 99 13.21 -18.11 -10.11
N GLN A 100 12.44 -18.06 -9.02
CA GLN A 100 12.95 -18.45 -7.71
C GLN A 100 13.36 -19.93 -7.69
N ALA A 101 12.54 -20.83 -8.27
CA ALA A 101 12.89 -22.24 -8.40
C ALA A 101 14.17 -22.45 -9.24
N ARG A 102 14.40 -21.66 -10.29
CA ARG A 102 15.62 -21.75 -11.11
C ARG A 102 16.86 -21.41 -10.29
N CYS A 103 16.82 -20.29 -9.56
CA CYS A 103 17.94 -19.86 -8.71
C CYS A 103 18.27 -20.91 -7.64
N GLU A 104 17.23 -21.44 -6.98
CA GLU A 104 17.36 -22.49 -5.96
C GLU A 104 17.91 -23.79 -6.57
N ALA A 105 17.41 -24.21 -7.72
CA ALA A 105 17.82 -25.44 -8.40
C ALA A 105 19.29 -25.42 -8.86
N LEU A 106 19.77 -24.29 -9.38
CA LEU A 106 21.18 -24.12 -9.75
C LEU A 106 22.11 -24.32 -8.54
N GLY A 107 21.73 -23.78 -7.38
CA GLY A 107 22.49 -23.96 -6.16
C GLY A 107 22.42 -25.37 -5.58
N SER A 108 21.23 -25.97 -5.55
CA SER A 108 21.03 -27.28 -4.94
C SER A 108 21.69 -28.43 -5.71
N ARG A 109 21.89 -28.28 -7.03
CA ARG A 109 22.60 -29.27 -7.86
C ARG A 109 24.07 -29.42 -7.48
N ASP A 110 24.71 -28.30 -7.14
CA ASP A 110 26.16 -28.26 -6.89
C ASP A 110 26.49 -28.38 -5.39
N MET A 111 25.53 -28.10 -4.50
CA MET A 111 25.75 -28.01 -3.05
C MET A 111 24.70 -28.82 -2.27
N ALA A 112 25.05 -30.07 -1.91
CA ALA A 112 24.15 -30.97 -1.18
C ALA A 112 23.66 -30.41 0.17
N GLY A 113 24.51 -29.67 0.89
CA GLY A 113 24.10 -29.02 2.14
C GLY A 113 23.05 -27.91 1.92
N VAL A 114 23.18 -27.15 0.84
CA VAL A 114 22.21 -26.13 0.45
C VAL A 114 20.90 -26.79 0.01
N ALA A 115 20.97 -27.90 -0.72
CA ALA A 115 19.78 -28.67 -1.10
C ALA A 115 18.97 -29.09 0.14
N HIS A 116 19.64 -29.63 1.17
CA HIS A 116 18.99 -30.02 2.42
C HIS A 116 18.38 -28.83 3.17
N ASN A 117 19.10 -27.71 3.26
CA ASN A 117 18.61 -26.50 3.92
C ASN A 117 17.37 -25.93 3.20
N LEU A 118 17.42 -25.85 1.87
CA LEU A 118 16.30 -25.38 1.03
C LEU A 118 15.07 -26.27 1.18
N GLU A 119 15.25 -27.59 1.24
CA GLU A 119 14.16 -28.54 1.47
C GLU A 119 13.51 -28.33 2.83
N ALA A 120 14.29 -28.19 3.90
CA ALA A 120 13.78 -27.90 5.24
C ALA A 120 13.00 -26.57 5.30
N ALA A 121 13.47 -25.54 4.60
CA ALA A 121 12.79 -24.24 4.53
C ALA A 121 11.50 -24.29 3.69
N LEU A 122 11.47 -25.05 2.60
CA LEU A 122 10.27 -25.24 1.78
C LEU A 122 9.21 -26.03 2.53
N ASP A 123 9.58 -27.13 3.18
CA ASP A 123 8.65 -27.95 3.97
C ASP A 123 7.97 -27.12 5.07
N ASP A 124 8.76 -26.38 5.86
CA ASP A 124 8.24 -25.48 6.90
C ASP A 124 7.31 -24.39 6.35
N ARG A 125 7.63 -23.81 5.18
CA ARG A 125 6.79 -22.81 4.53
C ARG A 125 5.41 -23.39 4.18
N TYR A 126 5.38 -24.56 3.55
CA TYR A 126 4.12 -25.15 3.09
C TYR A 126 3.30 -25.73 4.24
N THR A 127 3.95 -26.26 5.29
CA THR A 127 3.26 -26.64 6.53
C THR A 127 2.57 -25.44 7.18
N ARG A 128 3.24 -24.28 7.28
CA ARG A 128 2.64 -23.06 7.85
C ARG A 128 1.47 -22.51 7.01
N GLN A 129 1.51 -22.72 5.70
CA GLN A 129 0.46 -22.30 4.79
C GLN A 129 -0.70 -23.33 4.70
N GLY A 130 -0.57 -24.49 5.35
CA GLY A 130 -1.63 -25.50 5.40
C GLY A 130 -1.81 -26.28 4.10
N PHE A 131 -0.75 -26.44 3.29
CA PHE A 131 -0.81 -27.13 2.00
C PHE A 131 -1.15 -28.62 2.13
N ASP A 132 -0.93 -29.19 3.30
CA ASP A 132 -1.31 -30.55 3.69
C ASP A 132 -2.82 -30.75 3.80
N ARG A 133 -3.60 -29.67 3.94
CA ARG A 133 -5.05 -29.69 4.19
C ARG A 133 -5.91 -29.35 2.98
N PHE A 134 -5.30 -29.00 1.84
CA PHE A 134 -6.06 -28.67 0.64
C PHE A 134 -6.57 -29.94 -0.04
N GLU A 135 -7.85 -29.96 -0.36
CA GLU A 135 -8.52 -31.11 -1.00
C GLU A 135 -8.88 -30.83 -2.46
N ASP A 136 -8.99 -29.54 -2.84
CA ASP A 136 -9.36 -29.11 -4.18
C ASP A 136 -8.24 -28.30 -4.84
N ARG A 137 -8.07 -28.52 -6.15
CA ARG A 137 -7.08 -27.83 -6.98
C ARG A 137 -7.21 -26.30 -6.90
N GLY A 138 -8.42 -25.76 -6.86
CA GLY A 138 -8.70 -24.32 -6.79
C GLY A 138 -8.26 -23.65 -5.49
N GLN A 139 -7.97 -24.42 -4.44
CA GLN A 139 -7.42 -23.90 -3.18
C GLN A 139 -5.91 -23.68 -3.23
N VAL A 140 -5.21 -24.38 -4.14
CA VAL A 140 -3.76 -24.31 -4.30
C VAL A 140 -3.41 -23.25 -5.35
N PRO A 141 -2.62 -22.21 -5.00
CA PRO A 141 -2.16 -21.22 -5.97
C PRO A 141 -1.36 -21.87 -7.11
N LEU A 142 -1.76 -21.62 -8.36
CA LEU A 142 -1.09 -22.16 -9.55
C LEU A 142 0.41 -21.81 -9.61
N SER A 143 0.78 -20.62 -9.13
CA SER A 143 2.18 -20.17 -9.07
C SER A 143 3.07 -21.06 -8.20
N GLU A 144 2.57 -21.55 -7.07
CA GLU A 144 3.31 -22.45 -6.17
C GLU A 144 3.37 -23.87 -6.73
N ALA A 145 2.29 -24.35 -7.37
CA ALA A 145 2.30 -25.63 -8.08
C ALA A 145 3.35 -25.63 -9.22
N LEU A 146 3.36 -24.58 -10.05
CA LEU A 146 4.34 -24.41 -11.12
C LEU A 146 5.77 -24.31 -10.57
N ARG A 147 5.99 -23.59 -9.47
CA ARG A 147 7.29 -23.50 -8.80
C ARG A 147 7.82 -24.86 -8.37
N LEU A 148 6.98 -25.65 -7.68
CA LEU A 148 7.37 -26.97 -7.18
C LEU A 148 7.63 -27.97 -8.30
N MET A 149 6.79 -27.97 -9.34
CA MET A 149 7.01 -28.82 -10.52
C MET A 149 8.24 -28.38 -11.34
N ALA A 150 8.52 -27.08 -11.43
CA ALA A 150 9.74 -26.58 -12.08
C ALA A 150 10.99 -27.00 -11.29
N ARG A 151 10.95 -26.90 -9.96
CA ARG A 151 12.03 -27.41 -9.08
C ARG A 151 12.24 -28.90 -9.28
N GLU A 152 11.17 -29.70 -9.26
CA GLU A 152 11.24 -31.15 -9.48
C GLU A 152 11.87 -31.48 -10.84
N ALA A 153 11.47 -30.79 -11.91
CA ALA A 153 12.03 -31.00 -13.24
C ALA A 153 13.53 -30.62 -13.34
N MET A 154 13.98 -29.58 -12.64
CA MET A 154 15.38 -29.12 -12.69
C MET A 154 16.32 -29.86 -11.75
N THR A 155 15.82 -30.37 -10.62
CA THR A 155 16.64 -30.99 -9.57
C THR A 155 16.47 -32.50 -9.48
N GLY A 156 15.36 -33.04 -9.98
CA GLY A 156 14.96 -34.44 -9.82
C GLY A 156 14.45 -34.79 -8.41
N ALA A 157 14.46 -33.85 -7.46
CA ALA A 157 13.97 -34.07 -6.11
C ALA A 157 12.44 -33.91 -6.06
N PRO A 158 11.72 -34.81 -5.37
CA PRO A 158 10.27 -34.68 -5.23
C PRO A 158 9.87 -33.40 -4.48
N PRO A 159 8.60 -32.97 -4.59
CA PRO A 159 8.06 -31.92 -3.73
C PRO A 159 8.20 -32.29 -2.24
N PRO A 160 8.34 -31.30 -1.34
CA PRO A 160 8.36 -31.55 0.11
C PRO A 160 7.10 -32.30 0.58
N PRO A 161 7.18 -33.14 1.63
CA PRO A 161 6.04 -33.89 2.14
C PRO A 161 4.79 -33.03 2.40
N ALA A 162 4.95 -31.83 2.97
CA ALA A 162 3.84 -30.92 3.25
C ALA A 162 3.13 -30.37 1.99
N ALA A 163 3.76 -30.43 0.82
CA ALA A 163 3.23 -29.90 -0.44
C ALA A 163 2.97 -30.98 -1.50
N ALA A 164 3.34 -32.24 -1.25
CA ALA A 164 3.22 -33.33 -2.21
C ALA A 164 1.77 -33.50 -2.70
N HIS A 165 0.80 -33.55 -1.77
CA HIS A 165 -0.61 -33.68 -2.10
C HIS A 165 -1.13 -32.50 -2.95
N ALA A 166 -0.80 -31.27 -2.57
CA ALA A 166 -1.19 -30.06 -3.30
C ALA A 166 -0.64 -30.03 -4.74
N VAL A 167 0.58 -30.54 -4.96
CA VAL A 167 1.16 -30.68 -6.32
C VAL A 167 0.44 -31.77 -7.10
N ASP A 168 0.11 -32.91 -6.47
CA ASP A 168 -0.57 -34.02 -7.14
C ASP A 168 -1.99 -33.66 -7.62
N LEU A 169 -2.67 -32.71 -6.98
CA LEU A 169 -3.95 -32.15 -7.47
C LEU A 169 -3.80 -31.38 -8.79
N TRP A 170 -2.66 -30.71 -9.01
CA TRP A 170 -2.37 -29.94 -10.22
C TRP A 170 -1.65 -30.76 -11.30
N ARG A 171 -0.88 -31.78 -10.90
CA ARG A 171 0.02 -32.55 -11.76
C ARG A 171 -0.64 -33.10 -13.04
N PRO A 172 -1.82 -33.76 -13.01
CA PRO A 172 -2.44 -34.30 -14.22
C PRO A 172 -2.73 -33.21 -15.26
N TRP A 173 -3.24 -32.06 -14.81
CA TRP A 173 -3.61 -30.95 -15.69
C TRP A 173 -2.38 -30.23 -16.26
N ILE A 174 -1.34 -30.03 -15.45
CA ILE A 174 -0.09 -29.41 -15.90
C ILE A 174 0.69 -30.34 -16.85
N GLU A 175 0.74 -31.64 -16.57
CA GLU A 175 1.44 -32.60 -17.44
C GLU A 175 0.76 -32.79 -18.80
N GLU A 176 -0.58 -32.76 -18.84
CA GLU A 176 -1.35 -32.81 -20.09
C GLU A 176 -1.00 -31.63 -21.01
N ARG A 177 -0.85 -30.43 -20.45
CA ARG A 177 -0.58 -29.20 -21.22
C ARG A 177 0.90 -28.93 -21.47
N LEU A 178 1.76 -29.18 -20.48
CA LEU A 178 3.14 -28.69 -20.45
C LEU A 178 4.20 -29.79 -20.24
N GLY A 179 3.81 -31.07 -20.18
CA GLY A 179 4.69 -32.14 -19.68
C GLY A 179 6.04 -32.30 -20.40
N LYS A 180 6.12 -32.01 -21.71
CA LYS A 180 7.38 -32.04 -22.47
C LYS A 180 8.24 -30.80 -22.22
N ASP A 181 7.63 -29.62 -22.22
CA ASP A 181 8.31 -28.35 -22.06
C ASP A 181 8.82 -28.14 -20.62
N MET A 182 8.08 -28.62 -19.61
CA MET A 182 8.52 -28.61 -18.21
C MET A 182 9.80 -29.42 -17.99
N LYS A 183 9.92 -30.59 -18.62
CA LYS A 183 11.17 -31.39 -18.58
C LYS A 183 12.34 -30.69 -19.29
N GLY A 184 12.03 -29.88 -20.30
CA GLY A 184 13.01 -29.08 -21.04
C GLY A 184 13.61 -27.93 -20.24
N LEU A 185 12.98 -27.48 -19.15
CA LEU A 185 13.46 -26.35 -18.33
C LEU A 185 14.87 -26.56 -17.78
N ALA A 186 15.23 -27.81 -17.46
CA ALA A 186 16.55 -28.14 -16.93
C ALA A 186 17.69 -27.77 -17.91
N ASN A 187 17.44 -27.80 -19.21
CA ASN A 187 18.43 -27.49 -20.25
C ASN A 187 18.73 -25.99 -20.32
N TYR A 188 17.76 -25.14 -19.99
CA TYR A 188 17.89 -23.68 -20.06
C TYR A 188 18.19 -23.05 -18.69
N ALA A 189 18.18 -23.81 -17.59
CA ALA A 189 18.34 -23.26 -16.24
C ALA A 189 19.59 -22.37 -16.04
N GLY A 190 20.67 -22.67 -16.78
CA GLY A 190 21.93 -21.90 -16.72
C GLY A 190 21.92 -20.56 -17.48
N ASP A 191 20.97 -20.36 -18.39
CA ASP A 191 20.80 -19.12 -19.16
C ASP A 191 19.44 -18.51 -18.82
N GLN A 192 19.47 -17.40 -18.08
CA GLN A 192 18.25 -16.76 -17.59
C GLN A 192 17.36 -16.23 -18.72
N GLU A 193 17.92 -15.76 -19.83
CA GLU A 193 17.11 -15.25 -20.93
C GLU A 193 16.40 -16.38 -21.67
N ALA A 194 17.13 -17.45 -21.99
CA ALA A 194 16.55 -18.64 -22.61
C ALA A 194 15.49 -19.30 -21.71
N TYR A 195 15.75 -19.34 -20.40
CA TYR A 195 14.78 -19.80 -19.40
C TYR A 195 13.54 -18.92 -19.38
N ALA A 196 13.70 -17.60 -19.30
CA ALA A 196 12.60 -16.64 -19.28
C ALA A 196 11.70 -16.75 -20.52
N LYS A 197 12.29 -16.89 -21.72
CA LYS A 197 11.55 -17.14 -22.97
C LYS A 197 10.73 -18.43 -22.89
N THR A 198 11.33 -19.50 -22.38
CA THR A 198 10.65 -20.80 -22.23
C THR A 198 9.51 -20.71 -21.23
N VAL A 199 9.71 -20.06 -20.08
CA VAL A 199 8.67 -19.84 -19.08
C VAL A 199 7.53 -18.99 -19.63
N ARG A 200 7.81 -17.91 -20.37
CA ARG A 200 6.77 -17.11 -21.02
C ARG A 200 5.93 -17.96 -21.99
N ARG A 201 6.55 -18.83 -22.77
CA ARG A 201 5.83 -19.77 -23.64
C ARG A 201 4.94 -20.72 -22.83
N LEU A 202 5.47 -21.32 -21.76
CA LEU A 202 4.71 -22.19 -20.86
C LEU A 202 3.48 -21.47 -20.27
N LEU A 203 3.63 -20.21 -19.84
CA LEU A 203 2.52 -19.42 -19.31
C LEU A 203 1.48 -19.10 -20.39
N ALA A 204 1.91 -18.86 -21.63
CA ALA A 204 1.00 -18.65 -22.76
C ALA A 204 0.21 -19.94 -23.09
N ASP A 205 0.84 -21.11 -23.02
CA ASP A 205 0.21 -22.42 -23.22
C ASP A 205 -0.81 -22.78 -22.11
N LEU A 206 -0.72 -22.11 -20.96
CA LEU A 206 -1.71 -22.16 -19.88
C LEU A 206 -2.81 -21.10 -19.99
N ASP A 207 -2.94 -20.46 -21.17
CA ASP A 207 -3.91 -19.40 -21.45
C ASP A 207 -3.74 -18.15 -20.55
N MET A 208 -2.53 -17.90 -20.03
CA MET A 208 -2.24 -16.74 -19.19
C MET A 208 -1.86 -15.52 -20.04
N GLU A 209 -2.14 -14.31 -19.53
CA GLU A 209 -1.85 -13.06 -20.25
C GLU A 209 -0.36 -12.68 -20.15
N VAL A 210 0.40 -13.01 -21.19
CA VAL A 210 1.86 -12.83 -21.24
C VAL A 210 2.29 -11.51 -21.92
N GLY A 211 1.44 -10.90 -22.76
CA GLY A 211 1.72 -9.67 -23.51
C GLY A 211 2.62 -9.89 -24.74
N GLN A 212 2.59 -8.97 -25.71
CA GLN A 212 3.42 -9.03 -26.93
C GLN A 212 4.89 -8.66 -26.62
N GLU A 213 5.83 -9.36 -27.25
CA GLU A 213 7.26 -9.02 -27.17
C GLU A 213 7.51 -7.68 -27.89
N ALA A 214 8.27 -6.78 -27.26
CA ALA A 214 8.91 -5.71 -28.00
C ALA A 214 10.17 -6.30 -28.63
N ASP A 215 10.02 -6.96 -29.78
CA ASP A 215 11.17 -7.41 -30.56
C ASP A 215 11.92 -6.17 -31.06
N GLN A 216 13.03 -5.85 -30.41
CA GLN A 216 14.13 -5.16 -31.07
C GLN A 216 15.12 -6.24 -31.46
N GLU A 217 14.98 -6.73 -32.68
CA GLU A 217 16.07 -7.43 -33.36
C GLU A 217 17.28 -6.49 -33.39
N GLU A 218 18.43 -7.04 -33.02
CA GLU A 218 19.74 -6.42 -33.09
C GLU A 218 20.04 -6.05 -34.55
N GLU A 219 19.93 -4.78 -34.92
CA GLU A 219 20.69 -4.24 -36.05
C GLU A 219 22.02 -3.71 -35.50
N GLU A 220 23.05 -4.55 -35.63
CA GLU A 220 24.43 -4.10 -35.75
C GLU A 220 24.52 -3.16 -36.94
N ASP A 221 24.81 -1.87 -36.71
CA ASP A 221 25.57 -1.10 -37.68
C ASP A 221 26.53 -0.12 -37.00
N GLN A 222 27.81 -0.39 -37.23
CA GLN A 222 28.92 0.50 -36.92
C GLN A 222 28.90 1.68 -37.89
N GLN A 223 28.86 2.91 -37.36
CA GLN A 223 29.78 3.96 -37.82
C GLN A 223 29.79 5.16 -36.87
N THR A 224 30.92 5.27 -36.16
CA THR A 224 31.66 6.48 -35.77
C THR A 224 31.05 7.84 -36.14
N GLN A 225 30.89 8.72 -35.15
CA GLN A 225 31.54 10.04 -35.15
C GLN A 225 31.54 10.72 -33.77
N SER A 226 32.76 10.96 -33.28
CA SER A 226 33.24 12.11 -32.50
C SER A 226 32.40 12.64 -31.33
N SER A 227 32.82 12.28 -30.13
CA SER A 227 32.69 13.11 -28.92
C SER A 227 34.04 13.76 -28.64
N GLU A 228 34.19 15.02 -29.02
CA GLU A 228 35.16 15.95 -28.41
C GLU A 228 34.36 16.99 -27.61
N ASP A 229 34.67 17.01 -26.31
CA ASP A 229 34.67 18.11 -25.35
C ASP A 229 33.60 19.22 -25.43
N GLU A 230 32.86 19.38 -24.32
CA GLU A 230 32.92 20.66 -23.61
C GLU A 230 32.66 20.49 -22.10
N GLU A 231 33.52 21.18 -21.36
CA GLU A 231 33.85 21.04 -19.95
C GLU A 231 32.73 21.50 -18.99
N SER A 232 32.59 20.77 -17.89
CA SER A 232 32.05 21.32 -16.63
C SER A 232 33.22 21.84 -15.80
N PRO A 233 33.22 23.11 -15.34
CA PRO A 233 34.17 23.53 -14.33
C PRO A 233 33.62 23.18 -12.94
N GLN A 234 34.37 22.36 -12.20
CA GLN A 234 34.17 22.23 -10.76
C GLN A 234 35.44 22.56 -9.99
N HIS A 235 35.20 23.27 -8.89
CA HIS A 235 35.99 23.38 -7.67
C HIS A 235 37.16 24.35 -7.56
N GLY A 236 36.90 25.39 -6.76
CA GLY A 236 37.84 25.81 -5.74
C GLY A 236 37.46 25.22 -4.37
N GLN A 237 38.50 24.77 -3.67
CA GLN A 237 38.65 24.52 -2.22
C GLN A 237 38.26 23.13 -1.69
N THR A 238 38.96 22.51 -0.75
CA THR A 238 40.35 22.50 -0.24
C THR A 238 40.40 21.25 0.67
N ARG A 239 41.54 20.56 0.65
CA ARG A 239 41.86 19.30 1.34
C ARG A 239 41.96 19.39 2.87
N GLY A 240 41.79 18.22 3.49
CA GLY A 240 42.34 17.82 4.80
C GLY A 240 41.27 17.63 5.87
N GLN A 241 41.22 16.57 6.68
CA GLN A 241 41.88 15.25 6.81
C GLN A 241 41.21 14.63 8.06
N ASP A 242 40.98 13.30 8.05
CA ASP A 242 41.02 12.30 9.16
C ASP A 242 40.49 12.69 10.56
N GLU A 243 39.91 11.86 11.43
CA GLU A 243 39.41 10.48 11.53
C GLU A 243 38.80 10.42 12.96
N ASP A 244 38.02 9.37 13.25
CA ASP A 244 37.75 8.81 14.60
C ASP A 244 36.70 9.49 15.51
N GLN A 245 35.55 8.82 15.72
CA GLN A 245 35.24 7.78 16.74
C GLN A 245 34.67 8.44 18.01
N SER A 246 33.35 8.33 18.21
CA SER A 246 32.73 7.37 19.13
C SER A 246 33.30 7.44 20.54
N ASP A 247 32.52 7.99 21.48
CA ASP A 247 32.10 7.15 22.60
C ASP A 247 30.85 7.71 23.29
N SER A 248 29.86 6.82 23.36
CA SER A 248 28.67 6.92 24.18
C SER A 248 28.96 6.10 25.43
N GLU A 249 29.33 6.74 26.54
CA GLU A 249 29.29 6.09 27.84
C GLU A 249 27.86 6.14 28.39
N SER A 250 27.31 4.94 28.52
CA SER A 250 26.17 4.57 29.33
C SER A 250 26.38 4.89 30.81
N MET A 251 25.33 5.36 31.47
CA MET A 251 25.12 5.10 32.90
C MET A 251 23.68 4.66 33.13
N ALA A 252 23.59 3.59 33.92
CA ALA A 252 22.42 2.78 34.21
C ALA A 252 21.70 3.22 35.49
N SER A 253 20.42 2.89 35.57
CA SER A 253 19.67 2.57 36.80
C SER A 253 18.33 1.96 36.34
N SER A 254 18.18 0.63 36.31
CA SER A 254 17.82 -0.27 37.42
C SER A 254 16.31 -0.32 37.69
N GLU A 255 15.76 -1.54 37.61
CA GLU A 255 14.67 -2.16 38.42
C GLU A 255 13.97 -3.23 37.55
N MET A 256 14.35 -4.50 37.69
CA MET A 256 13.69 -5.53 38.52
C MET A 256 12.19 -5.71 38.26
N GLN A 257 11.83 -6.83 37.60
CA GLN A 257 10.81 -7.71 38.18
C GLN A 257 11.02 -9.17 37.74
N ASP A 258 11.02 -10.01 38.77
CA ASP A 258 11.23 -11.44 38.79
C ASP A 258 9.94 -12.23 38.48
N SER A 259 10.21 -13.47 38.10
CA SER A 259 9.37 -14.63 37.86
C SER A 259 8.61 -15.18 39.09
N SER A 260 7.56 -15.96 38.80
CA SER A 260 7.18 -17.23 39.48
C SER A 260 5.89 -17.74 38.81
N GLU A 261 5.93 -18.76 37.96
CA GLU A 261 5.94 -20.21 38.26
C GLU A 261 4.59 -20.81 38.68
N ALA A 262 4.40 -22.03 38.18
CA ALA A 262 3.20 -22.84 38.10
C ALA A 262 2.75 -23.43 39.45
N GLY A 263 1.49 -23.86 39.48
CA GLY A 263 0.94 -24.75 40.50
C GLY A 263 -0.20 -25.58 39.92
N ASP A 264 0.09 -26.86 39.66
CA ASP A 264 -0.79 -27.93 39.23
C ASP A 264 -1.65 -28.45 40.39
N SER A 265 -2.89 -28.87 40.13
CA SER A 265 -3.66 -29.86 40.92
C SER A 265 -4.99 -30.18 40.23
N ALA A 266 -5.16 -31.45 39.85
CA ALA A 266 -6.44 -32.07 39.49
C ALA A 266 -7.24 -32.50 40.74
N GLU A 267 -8.56 -32.43 40.69
CA GLU A 267 -9.47 -33.57 40.95
C GLU A 267 -10.95 -33.24 40.67
N GLU A 268 -11.69 -34.29 40.36
CA GLU A 268 -13.09 -34.40 39.91
C GLU A 268 -14.13 -34.13 41.01
N GLY A 269 -15.39 -33.87 40.61
CA GLY A 269 -16.55 -34.31 41.40
C GLY A 269 -17.77 -33.38 41.48
N ALA A 270 -18.75 -33.66 40.61
CA ALA A 270 -20.20 -33.68 40.85
C ALA A 270 -21.00 -32.45 41.37
N GLY A 271 -21.99 -32.06 40.57
CA GLY A 271 -23.40 -31.86 40.97
C GLY A 271 -23.80 -30.56 41.68
N GLU A 272 -24.55 -29.68 41.02
CA GLU A 272 -25.99 -29.51 41.24
C GLU A 272 -26.59 -28.41 40.35
N GLU A 273 -27.88 -28.59 40.10
CA GLU A 273 -28.79 -27.85 39.24
C GLU A 273 -29.02 -26.41 39.69
N GLY A 274 -29.16 -25.51 38.71
CA GLY A 274 -29.52 -24.10 38.91
C GLY A 274 -30.40 -23.62 37.76
N ASP A 275 -31.70 -23.82 37.96
CA ASP A 275 -32.84 -23.37 37.17
C ASP A 275 -32.75 -21.89 36.74
N MET A 276 -32.84 -21.63 35.42
CA MET A 276 -33.20 -20.31 34.89
C MET A 276 -34.13 -20.51 33.68
N GLU A 277 -35.41 -20.25 33.93
CA GLU A 277 -36.51 -20.19 32.97
C GLU A 277 -36.15 -19.37 31.72
N MET A 278 -36.13 -20.06 30.58
CA MET A 278 -36.17 -19.46 29.25
C MET A 278 -37.62 -19.24 28.86
N GLY A 279 -38.05 -17.98 28.85
CA GLY A 279 -39.37 -17.57 28.39
C GLY A 279 -39.56 -17.83 26.89
N GLU A 280 -40.62 -18.57 26.57
CA GLU A 280 -41.09 -18.84 25.21
C GLU A 280 -41.55 -17.53 24.53
N GLY A 281 -40.86 -17.16 23.45
CA GLY A 281 -41.27 -16.11 22.52
C GLY A 281 -41.45 -16.73 21.14
N GLU A 282 -42.70 -16.90 20.73
CA GLU A 282 -43.11 -17.42 19.43
C GLU A 282 -42.50 -16.60 18.27
N GLY A 283 -41.65 -17.24 17.48
CA GLY A 283 -41.17 -16.75 16.19
C GLY A 283 -41.10 -17.92 15.23
N ALA A 284 -42.17 -18.16 14.48
CA ALA A 284 -42.25 -19.21 13.48
C ALA A 284 -41.20 -19.00 12.38
N GLU A 285 -40.17 -19.84 12.35
CA GLU A 285 -39.28 -20.00 11.21
C GLU A 285 -39.96 -20.92 10.17
N GLU A 286 -40.42 -20.34 9.06
CA GLU A 286 -40.75 -21.12 7.87
C GLU A 286 -39.48 -21.39 7.04
N PRO A 287 -39.31 -22.62 6.50
CA PRO A 287 -38.14 -23.00 5.72
C PRO A 287 -38.16 -22.33 4.33
N ALA A 288 -37.03 -21.72 3.94
CA ALA A 288 -36.86 -21.04 2.67
C ALA A 288 -36.97 -22.02 1.48
N GLY A 289 -38.08 -21.95 0.75
CA GLY A 289 -38.27 -22.59 -0.55
C GLY A 289 -37.50 -21.90 -1.69
N PRO A 290 -37.39 -22.54 -2.87
CA PRO A 290 -36.49 -22.12 -3.94
C PRO A 290 -36.99 -20.85 -4.66
N GLY A 291 -36.09 -19.85 -4.71
CA GLY A 291 -36.01 -18.78 -5.71
C GLY A 291 -37.31 -18.17 -6.24
N GLN A 292 -37.83 -17.13 -5.57
CA GLN A 292 -38.72 -16.18 -6.23
C GLN A 292 -37.91 -15.14 -7.03
N PRO A 293 -38.23 -14.89 -8.31
CA PRO A 293 -37.57 -13.85 -9.09
C PRO A 293 -37.88 -12.46 -8.51
N TRP A 294 -36.85 -11.61 -8.47
CA TRP A 294 -36.94 -10.20 -8.11
C TRP A 294 -38.13 -9.52 -8.82
N ARG A 295 -39.17 -9.16 -8.06
CA ARG A 295 -40.23 -8.26 -8.55
C ARG A 295 -39.69 -6.83 -8.46
N ASN A 296 -39.52 -6.20 -9.62
CA ASN A 296 -39.33 -4.75 -9.72
C ASN A 296 -40.62 -4.05 -9.29
N ASP A 297 -40.73 -3.69 -8.01
CA ASP A 297 -41.75 -2.77 -7.52
C ASP A 297 -41.39 -1.33 -7.92
N ALA A 298 -41.62 -1.01 -9.18
CA ALA A 298 -41.40 0.32 -9.77
C ALA A 298 -42.37 1.41 -9.26
N ASN A 299 -43.20 1.12 -8.24
CA ASN A 299 -44.28 1.99 -7.76
C ASN A 299 -44.04 2.69 -6.41
N ARG A 300 -42.85 2.56 -5.79
CA ARG A 300 -42.53 3.21 -4.49
C ARG A 300 -41.45 4.29 -4.60
N ARG A 301 -41.53 5.17 -5.60
CA ARG A 301 -40.49 6.20 -5.84
C ARG A 301 -40.36 7.27 -4.74
N ASN A 302 -41.34 7.40 -3.84
CA ASN A 302 -41.37 8.41 -2.77
C ASN A 302 -41.60 7.83 -1.36
N GLU A 303 -41.60 6.52 -1.16
CA GLU A 303 -41.59 5.97 0.20
C GLU A 303 -40.15 6.08 0.75
N PRO A 304 -39.95 6.58 1.99
CA PRO A 304 -38.63 6.56 2.60
C PRO A 304 -38.17 5.11 2.66
N ASP A 305 -37.02 4.82 2.02
CA ASP A 305 -36.44 3.49 2.06
C ASP A 305 -36.26 3.09 3.55
N PRO A 306 -36.99 2.06 4.05
CA PRO A 306 -36.88 1.65 5.45
C PRO A 306 -35.47 1.16 5.79
N ASN A 307 -34.65 0.86 4.77
CA ASN A 307 -33.25 0.48 4.90
C ASN A 307 -32.26 1.65 4.72
N ALA A 308 -32.73 2.89 4.57
CA ALA A 308 -31.86 4.04 4.48
C ALA A 308 -31.01 4.20 5.74
N TYR A 309 -29.77 4.66 5.55
CA TYR A 309 -28.90 4.98 6.66
C TYR A 309 -29.47 6.12 7.50
N LYS A 310 -29.37 5.99 8.83
CA LYS A 310 -29.72 7.05 9.78
C LYS A 310 -28.82 6.95 11.02
N ALA A 311 -28.59 8.08 11.66
CA ALA A 311 -28.04 8.12 13.01
C ALA A 311 -29.19 8.13 14.04
N PHE A 312 -29.00 7.43 15.16
CA PHE A 312 -29.97 7.48 16.26
C PHE A 312 -30.06 8.89 16.85
N THR A 313 -28.91 9.50 17.10
CA THR A 313 -28.77 10.90 17.49
C THR A 313 -27.41 11.42 17.04
N THR A 314 -27.35 12.70 16.70
CA THR A 314 -26.10 13.42 16.38
C THR A 314 -25.68 14.39 17.49
N GLN A 315 -26.43 14.42 18.60
CA GLN A 315 -26.24 15.38 19.69
C GLN A 315 -24.84 15.31 20.34
N TYR A 316 -24.22 14.13 20.29
CA TYR A 316 -22.95 13.85 20.96
C TYR A 316 -21.76 13.85 20.01
N ASP A 317 -22.00 14.08 18.72
CA ASP A 317 -20.94 14.19 17.73
C ASP A 317 -20.15 15.48 17.94
N GLU A 318 -18.84 15.42 17.77
CA GLU A 318 -17.97 16.58 17.95
C GLU A 318 -17.02 16.79 16.76
N VAL A 319 -16.79 18.07 16.46
CA VAL A 319 -15.71 18.53 15.59
C VAL A 319 -14.74 19.30 16.48
N VAL A 320 -13.49 18.85 16.54
CA VAL A 320 -12.48 19.38 17.46
C VAL A 320 -11.19 19.73 16.72
N ASP A 321 -10.54 20.82 17.14
CA ASP A 321 -9.21 21.15 16.64
C ASP A 321 -8.16 20.28 17.32
N ALA A 322 -7.13 19.88 16.57
CA ALA A 322 -6.06 19.03 17.08
C ALA A 322 -5.31 19.65 18.29
N ALA A 323 -5.25 20.97 18.37
CA ALA A 323 -4.61 21.67 19.48
C ALA A 323 -5.36 21.50 20.82
N ASP A 324 -6.66 21.22 20.78
CA ASP A 324 -7.50 21.10 21.99
C ASP A 324 -7.51 19.67 22.54
N LEU A 325 -7.00 18.70 21.79
CA LEU A 325 -7.02 17.28 22.16
C LEU A 325 -5.80 16.86 22.99
N CYS A 326 -4.72 17.63 22.99
CA CYS A 326 -3.44 17.20 23.55
C CYS A 326 -2.64 18.40 24.07
N ASP A 327 -1.95 18.20 25.19
CA ASP A 327 -1.16 19.26 25.80
C ASP A 327 -0.04 19.73 24.85
N PRO A 328 0.30 21.04 24.83
CA PRO A 328 1.28 21.58 23.91
C PRO A 328 2.66 20.89 23.96
N ALA A 329 3.09 20.45 25.16
CA ALA A 329 4.35 19.74 25.36
C ALA A 329 4.31 18.31 24.79
N GLU A 330 3.19 17.61 24.94
CA GLU A 330 3.00 16.27 24.37
C GLU A 330 2.93 16.36 22.84
N LEU A 331 2.23 17.36 22.28
CA LEU A 331 2.20 17.63 20.84
C LEU A 331 3.59 17.89 20.26
N GLU A 332 4.44 18.62 20.97
CA GLU A 332 5.82 18.88 20.56
C GLU A 332 6.67 17.59 20.53
N ARG A 333 6.51 16.73 21.55
CA ARG A 333 7.15 15.41 21.58
C ARG A 333 6.70 14.53 20.41
N LEU A 334 5.40 14.44 20.17
CA LEU A 334 4.83 13.66 19.06
C LEU A 334 5.29 14.21 17.70
N ARG A 335 5.40 15.54 17.57
CA ARG A 335 5.97 16.15 16.36
C ARG A 335 7.44 15.77 16.16
N HIS A 336 8.25 15.75 17.21
CA HIS A 336 9.64 15.31 17.10
C HIS A 336 9.76 13.86 16.64
N LEU A 337 8.89 12.97 17.12
CA LEU A 337 8.83 11.58 16.65
C LEU A 337 8.52 11.52 15.14
N LEU A 338 7.52 12.27 14.68
CA LEU A 338 7.19 12.36 13.26
C LEU A 338 8.34 12.96 12.43
N ASP A 339 9.06 13.95 12.95
CA ASP A 339 10.23 14.53 12.29
C ASP A 339 11.36 13.52 12.10
N GLN A 340 11.65 12.70 13.10
CA GLN A 340 12.66 11.65 13.03
C GLN A 340 12.34 10.63 11.93
N GLN A 341 11.07 10.24 11.82
CA GLN A 341 10.62 9.35 10.74
C GLN A 341 10.77 10.02 9.35
N LEU A 342 10.52 11.33 9.26
CA LEU A 342 10.62 12.09 8.00
C LEU A 342 12.06 12.38 7.54
N GLN A 343 13.07 12.32 8.42
CA GLN A 343 14.46 12.66 8.07
C GLN A 343 14.98 11.84 6.88
N HIS A 344 14.69 10.53 6.87
CA HIS A 344 15.12 9.60 5.82
C HIS A 344 14.44 9.86 4.46
N LEU A 345 13.28 10.54 4.45
CA LEU A 345 12.49 10.80 3.25
C LEU A 345 12.72 12.20 2.63
N GLN A 346 13.49 13.08 3.28
CA GLN A 346 13.65 14.47 2.84
C GLN A 346 14.19 14.62 1.41
N GLY A 347 15.14 13.77 1.01
CA GLY A 347 15.73 13.79 -0.33
C GLY A 347 14.71 13.41 -1.41
N VAL A 348 13.87 12.41 -1.14
CA VAL A 348 12.79 11.97 -2.03
C VAL A 348 11.74 13.07 -2.15
N ILE A 349 11.29 13.62 -1.03
CA ILE A 349 10.27 14.69 -0.96
C ILE A 349 10.68 15.92 -1.78
N SER A 350 11.94 16.36 -1.68
CA SER A 350 12.41 17.56 -2.38
C SER A 350 12.41 17.36 -3.91
N LYS A 351 12.86 16.19 -4.39
CA LYS A 351 12.82 15.86 -5.82
C LYS A 351 11.39 15.82 -6.35
N LEU A 352 10.46 15.29 -5.55
CA LEU A 352 9.05 15.17 -5.92
C LEU A 352 8.33 16.51 -5.95
N ALA A 353 8.54 17.34 -4.94
CA ALA A 353 8.01 18.70 -4.91
C ALA A 353 8.48 19.49 -6.14
N ASN A 354 9.76 19.40 -6.48
CA ASN A 354 10.30 20.05 -7.68
C ASN A 354 9.74 19.45 -8.98
N ARG A 355 9.38 18.17 -9.02
CA ARG A 355 8.76 17.54 -10.19
C ARG A 355 7.32 17.99 -10.36
N LEU A 356 6.53 18.00 -9.28
CA LEU A 356 5.15 18.49 -9.30
C LEU A 356 5.12 19.99 -9.64
N GLN A 357 5.94 20.79 -8.97
CA GLN A 357 6.06 22.21 -9.24
C GLN A 357 6.42 22.47 -10.71
N ARG A 358 7.42 21.77 -11.26
CA ARG A 358 7.76 21.89 -12.69
C ARG A 358 6.63 21.47 -13.61
N ARG A 359 5.89 20.39 -13.31
CA ARG A 359 4.72 19.99 -14.11
C ARG A 359 3.60 21.02 -14.06
N LEU A 360 3.28 21.54 -12.87
CA LEU A 360 2.28 22.58 -12.69
C LEU A 360 2.71 23.89 -13.37
N MET A 361 3.99 24.28 -13.28
CA MET A 361 4.55 25.45 -13.96
C MET A 361 4.67 25.27 -15.48
N ALA A 362 4.95 24.06 -15.99
CA ALA A 362 4.97 23.81 -17.42
C ALA A 362 3.59 24.05 -18.05
N LYS A 363 2.50 23.78 -17.31
CA LYS A 363 1.14 24.16 -17.69
C LYS A 363 0.83 25.65 -17.58
N GLN A 364 1.67 26.43 -16.89
CA GLN A 364 1.58 27.89 -16.85
C GLN A 364 2.21 28.55 -18.08
N GLN A 365 2.73 27.79 -19.07
CA GLN A 365 3.23 28.40 -20.30
C GLN A 365 2.10 29.19 -20.98
N ARG A 366 2.37 30.50 -21.10
CA ARG A 366 1.47 31.55 -21.54
C ARG A 366 0.78 31.18 -22.85
N SER A 367 -0.54 31.06 -22.83
CA SER A 367 -1.31 31.01 -24.07
C SER A 367 -1.65 32.44 -24.52
N TRP A 368 -1.49 32.69 -25.82
CA TRP A 368 -1.78 33.98 -26.42
C TRP A 368 -3.06 33.85 -27.25
N ASN A 369 -4.02 34.75 -27.03
CA ASN A 369 -5.11 34.92 -27.96
C ASN A 369 -4.61 35.83 -29.08
N PHE A 370 -4.62 35.34 -30.31
CA PHE A 370 -4.27 36.09 -31.51
C PHE A 370 -5.53 36.60 -32.22
N ASP A 371 -5.35 37.44 -33.23
CA ASP A 371 -6.43 37.96 -34.06
C ASP A 371 -7.49 38.73 -33.25
N LEU A 372 -7.04 39.60 -32.36
CA LEU A 372 -7.90 40.50 -31.59
C LEU A 372 -7.92 41.90 -32.20
N GLU A 373 -9.01 42.63 -32.00
CA GLU A 373 -9.16 44.03 -32.40
C GLU A 373 -8.45 45.00 -31.43
N GLU A 374 -8.16 44.54 -30.21
CA GLU A 374 -7.46 45.30 -29.16
C GLU A 374 -6.44 44.43 -28.40
N GLY A 375 -5.38 45.05 -27.87
CA GLY A 375 -4.37 44.36 -27.06
C GLY A 375 -2.93 44.79 -27.39
N ILE A 376 -1.99 43.88 -27.19
CA ILE A 376 -0.58 44.06 -27.56
C ILE A 376 -0.44 43.76 -29.05
N LEU A 377 0.26 44.61 -29.81
CA LEU A 377 0.36 44.43 -31.25
C LEU A 377 1.23 43.21 -31.61
N ASP A 378 0.73 42.32 -32.48
CA ASP A 378 1.47 41.13 -32.90
C ASP A 378 2.44 41.47 -34.04
N ALA A 379 3.72 41.70 -33.69
CA ALA A 379 4.76 42.10 -34.64
C ALA A 379 4.91 41.14 -35.83
N ALA A 380 4.62 39.84 -35.66
CA ALA A 380 4.68 38.86 -36.75
C ALA A 380 3.59 39.05 -37.82
N ARG A 381 2.48 39.72 -37.48
CA ARG A 381 1.32 39.94 -38.37
C ARG A 381 1.24 41.36 -38.92
N LEU A 382 2.21 42.21 -38.58
CA LEU A 382 2.24 43.62 -38.98
C LEU A 382 2.18 43.82 -40.51
N ALA A 383 2.76 42.88 -41.27
CA ALA A 383 2.70 42.89 -42.73
C ALA A 383 1.26 42.82 -43.27
N ARG A 384 0.31 42.21 -42.55
CA ARG A 384 -1.11 42.13 -42.94
C ARG A 384 -1.81 43.48 -42.84
N VAL A 385 -1.43 44.32 -41.87
CA VAL A 385 -1.95 45.69 -41.75
C VAL A 385 -1.65 46.50 -43.00
N VAL A 386 -0.45 46.31 -43.57
CA VAL A 386 -0.02 46.98 -44.80
C VAL A 386 -0.71 46.38 -46.03
N ALA A 387 -0.80 45.04 -46.10
CA ALA A 387 -1.36 44.35 -47.26
C ALA A 387 -2.89 44.39 -47.35
N ASN A 388 -3.61 44.47 -46.23
CA ASN A 388 -5.06 44.55 -46.18
C ASN A 388 -5.55 45.40 -44.98
N PRO A 389 -5.70 46.72 -45.17
CA PRO A 389 -6.05 47.67 -44.10
C PRO A 389 -7.45 47.47 -43.49
N VAL A 390 -8.30 46.63 -44.09
CA VAL A 390 -9.70 46.43 -43.69
C VAL A 390 -9.85 45.29 -42.65
N LEU A 391 -8.78 44.55 -42.34
CA LEU A 391 -8.77 43.46 -41.35
C LEU A 391 -8.12 43.92 -40.03
N PRO A 392 -8.90 44.27 -38.99
CA PRO A 392 -8.39 44.86 -37.75
C PRO A 392 -7.72 43.86 -36.77
N LEU A 393 -7.63 42.58 -37.13
CA LEU A 393 -7.22 41.49 -36.23
C LEU A 393 -5.68 41.34 -36.10
N SER A 394 -4.99 42.40 -35.69
CA SER A 394 -3.52 42.42 -35.58
C SER A 394 -2.99 42.47 -34.14
N PHE A 395 -3.88 42.38 -33.16
CA PHE A 395 -3.52 42.38 -31.75
C PHE A 395 -3.53 40.96 -31.18
N LYS A 396 -2.71 40.78 -30.15
CA LYS A 396 -2.68 39.62 -29.28
C LYS A 396 -2.84 40.06 -27.84
N LYS A 397 -3.49 39.23 -27.04
CA LYS A 397 -3.62 39.45 -25.60
C LYS A 397 -3.10 38.21 -24.90
N GLU A 398 -2.29 38.43 -23.87
CA GLU A 398 -1.89 37.35 -22.98
C GLU A 398 -3.17 36.82 -22.32
N LYS A 399 -3.46 35.53 -22.49
CA LYS A 399 -4.58 34.91 -21.81
C LYS A 399 -4.11 34.59 -20.40
N GLU A 400 -4.63 35.31 -19.42
CA GLU A 400 -4.53 34.88 -18.04
C GLU A 400 -5.18 33.50 -17.96
N MET A 401 -4.38 32.47 -17.71
CA MET A 401 -4.91 31.16 -17.39
C MET A 401 -5.27 31.19 -15.91
N ASP A 402 -6.54 30.93 -15.61
CA ASP A 402 -6.98 30.54 -14.27
C ASP A 402 -6.20 29.28 -13.89
N PHE A 403 -5.04 29.44 -13.25
CA PHE A 403 -4.53 28.35 -12.42
C PHE A 403 -5.64 28.09 -11.42
N ARG A 404 -6.34 26.97 -11.62
CA ARG A 404 -7.62 26.69 -10.97
C ARG A 404 -7.43 26.90 -9.48
N ASP A 405 -8.18 27.85 -8.95
CA ASP A 405 -8.39 28.03 -7.52
C ASP A 405 -8.78 26.66 -6.95
N THR A 406 -7.79 25.95 -6.40
CA THR A 406 -7.87 24.52 -6.09
C THR A 406 -7.67 24.34 -4.60
N VAL A 407 -8.59 23.60 -4.01
CA VAL A 407 -8.50 23.12 -2.63
C VAL A 407 -8.44 21.59 -2.61
N VAL A 408 -7.57 21.06 -1.76
CA VAL A 408 -7.43 19.63 -1.50
C VAL A 408 -7.72 19.36 -0.02
N SER A 409 -8.67 18.48 0.27
CA SER A 409 -8.90 17.98 1.63
C SER A 409 -8.35 16.58 1.77
N LEU A 410 -7.41 16.41 2.70
CA LEU A 410 -6.91 15.10 3.10
C LEU A 410 -7.76 14.62 4.29
N LEU A 411 -8.55 13.57 4.10
CA LEU A 411 -9.35 12.92 5.14
C LEU A 411 -8.65 11.62 5.57
N ILE A 412 -8.25 11.54 6.83
CA ILE A 412 -7.41 10.46 7.35
C ILE A 412 -8.20 9.63 8.35
N ASP A 413 -8.16 8.32 8.16
CA ASP A 413 -8.75 7.37 9.09
C ASP A 413 -7.88 7.29 10.37
N ASN A 414 -8.52 7.57 11.51
CA ASN A 414 -7.93 7.42 12.83
C ASN A 414 -8.58 6.22 13.55
N SER A 415 -8.85 5.13 12.83
CA SER A 415 -9.32 3.85 13.39
C SER A 415 -8.24 3.09 14.15
N GLY A 416 -8.64 2.09 14.93
CA GLY A 416 -7.77 1.21 15.69
C GLY A 416 -6.98 0.25 14.81
N SER A 417 -7.47 -0.09 13.60
CA SER A 417 -6.73 -0.87 12.61
C SER A 417 -5.53 -0.10 12.05
N MET A 418 -5.60 1.24 12.07
CA MET A 418 -4.49 2.10 11.65
C MET A 418 -3.31 2.12 12.64
N ARG A 419 -3.42 1.48 13.82
CA ARG A 419 -2.37 1.53 14.86
C ARG A 419 -0.99 1.07 14.37
N GLY A 420 0.04 1.76 14.86
CA GLY A 420 1.43 1.43 14.59
C GLY A 420 1.91 1.98 13.25
N ARG A 421 2.26 1.09 12.32
CA ARG A 421 2.86 1.48 11.03
C ARG A 421 1.88 2.22 10.11
N PRO A 422 0.60 1.81 9.93
CA PRO A 422 -0.30 2.47 8.99
C PRO A 422 -0.54 3.95 9.29
N ILE A 423 -0.83 4.31 10.54
CA ILE A 423 -1.04 5.71 10.94
C ILE A 423 0.25 6.54 10.82
N SER A 424 1.42 5.93 11.05
CA SER A 424 2.70 6.59 10.82
C SER A 424 2.89 6.92 9.33
N ILE A 425 2.54 5.98 8.44
CA ILE A 425 2.54 6.21 6.99
C ILE A 425 1.54 7.30 6.62
N ALA A 426 0.32 7.27 7.16
CA ALA A 426 -0.70 8.30 6.91
C ALA A 426 -0.23 9.70 7.33
N ALA A 427 0.35 9.84 8.53
CA ALA A 427 0.86 11.09 9.05
C ALA A 427 2.01 11.65 8.21
N MET A 428 2.94 10.79 7.79
CA MET A 428 4.01 11.17 6.87
C MET A 428 3.45 11.59 5.51
N SER A 429 2.49 10.85 4.97
CA SER A 429 1.80 11.19 3.72
C SER A 429 1.19 12.58 3.79
N ALA A 430 0.39 12.84 4.83
CA ALA A 430 -0.29 14.10 5.03
C ALA A 430 0.69 15.27 5.15
N ASP A 431 1.78 15.11 5.91
CA ASP A 431 2.82 16.15 6.06
C ASP A 431 3.50 16.46 4.72
N ILE A 432 3.87 15.41 3.96
CA ILE A 432 4.53 15.54 2.67
C ILE A 432 3.62 16.24 1.66
N LEU A 433 2.36 15.82 1.57
CA LEU A 433 1.40 16.34 0.61
C LEU A 433 0.99 17.77 0.91
N ALA A 434 0.61 18.05 2.16
CA ALA A 434 0.23 19.40 2.57
C ALA A 434 1.36 20.38 2.29
N ARG A 435 2.60 20.02 2.67
CA ARG A 435 3.78 20.84 2.41
C ARG A 435 4.08 21.01 0.92
N THR A 436 3.88 19.97 0.11
CA THR A 436 4.22 19.99 -1.33
C THR A 436 3.18 20.76 -2.15
N LEU A 437 1.89 20.56 -1.87
CA LEU A 437 0.80 21.23 -2.54
C LEU A 437 0.75 22.73 -2.18
N GLU A 438 1.01 23.10 -0.92
CA GLU A 438 1.10 24.52 -0.53
C GLU A 438 2.25 25.25 -1.22
N ARG A 439 3.39 24.58 -1.45
CA ARG A 439 4.49 25.15 -2.26
C ARG A 439 4.08 25.43 -3.70
N CYS A 440 3.06 24.72 -4.18
CA CYS A 440 2.46 24.91 -5.50
C CYS A 440 1.23 25.84 -5.46
N ALA A 441 1.07 26.62 -4.38
CA ALA A 441 -0.05 27.54 -4.16
C ALA A 441 -1.46 26.90 -4.12
N VAL A 442 -1.53 25.60 -3.87
CA VAL A 442 -2.80 24.88 -3.66
C VAL A 442 -3.20 24.96 -2.18
N LYS A 443 -4.47 25.26 -1.90
CA LYS A 443 -5.01 25.27 -0.53
C LYS A 443 -5.19 23.83 -0.07
N VAL A 444 -4.78 23.52 1.16
CA VAL A 444 -4.87 22.15 1.69
C VAL A 444 -5.48 22.16 3.08
N GLU A 445 -6.52 21.37 3.32
CA GLU A 445 -6.94 21.02 4.68
C GLU A 445 -6.58 19.58 5.02
N VAL A 446 -6.30 19.33 6.30
CA VAL A 446 -5.98 17.99 6.83
C VAL A 446 -6.96 17.69 7.95
N LEU A 447 -7.75 16.65 7.73
CA LEU A 447 -8.87 16.23 8.55
C LEU A 447 -8.64 14.78 9.00
N GLY A 448 -9.11 14.45 10.20
CA GLY A 448 -9.15 13.10 10.75
C GLY A 448 -10.56 12.71 11.15
N PHE A 449 -10.85 11.42 11.16
CA PHE A 449 -12.12 10.91 11.66
C PHE A 449 -11.94 9.64 12.49
N THR A 450 -12.71 9.55 13.56
CA THR A 450 -12.81 8.39 14.46
C THR A 450 -14.08 8.51 15.29
N THR A 451 -14.29 7.63 16.26
CA THR A 451 -15.37 7.71 17.25
C THR A 451 -14.87 8.26 18.59
N ARG A 452 -15.76 8.82 19.41
CA ARG A 452 -15.40 9.31 20.75
C ARG A 452 -15.06 8.16 21.69
N ALA A 453 -15.77 7.05 21.59
CA ALA A 453 -15.65 5.89 22.47
C ALA A 453 -15.62 4.57 21.68
N TRP A 454 -15.09 3.53 22.33
CA TRP A 454 -15.12 2.16 21.83
C TRP A 454 -16.46 1.52 22.19
N LYS A 455 -17.03 0.75 21.26
CA LYS A 455 -18.25 -0.04 21.45
C LYS A 455 -19.42 0.84 21.85
N GLY A 456 -19.57 1.97 21.16
CA GLY A 456 -20.65 2.94 21.39
C GLY A 456 -20.30 4.01 22.42
N GLY A 457 -21.11 5.05 22.44
CA GLY A 457 -20.95 6.20 23.35
C GLY A 457 -22.28 6.62 23.96
N GLN A 458 -22.46 7.92 24.13
CA GLN A 458 -23.67 8.50 24.70
C GLN A 458 -24.90 8.24 23.81
N ALA A 459 -24.71 8.11 22.49
CA ALA A 459 -25.77 7.69 21.58
C ALA A 459 -26.31 6.28 21.91
N ARG A 460 -25.45 5.32 22.28
CA ARG A 460 -25.86 3.98 22.71
C ARG A 460 -26.60 4.03 24.05
N GLU A 461 -26.09 4.79 25.01
CA GLU A 461 -26.72 4.95 26.32
C GLU A 461 -28.12 5.58 26.19
N ALA A 462 -28.26 6.62 25.36
CA ALA A 462 -29.54 7.25 25.07
C ALA A 462 -30.53 6.29 24.39
N TRP A 463 -30.04 5.42 23.49
CA TRP A 463 -30.87 4.39 22.86
C TRP A 463 -31.36 3.34 23.86
N VAL A 464 -30.50 2.90 24.78
CA VAL A 464 -30.89 1.98 25.86
C VAL A 464 -31.91 2.65 26.79
N ALA A 465 -31.68 3.91 27.17
CA ALA A 465 -32.60 4.68 28.00
C ALA A 465 -33.96 4.92 27.33
N ALA A 466 -34.00 5.02 25.99
CA ALA A 466 -35.22 5.16 25.20
C ALA A 466 -36.01 3.84 25.01
N GLY A 467 -35.61 2.75 25.67
CA GLY A 467 -36.31 1.46 25.60
C GLY A 467 -35.93 0.62 24.38
N LYS A 468 -34.73 0.84 23.81
CA LYS A 468 -34.17 0.07 22.68
C LYS A 468 -35.11 -0.02 21.46
N PRO A 469 -35.56 1.12 20.89
CA PRO A 469 -36.37 1.09 19.67
C PRO A 469 -35.66 0.32 18.55
N ALA A 470 -36.44 -0.45 17.78
CA ALA A 470 -35.94 -1.26 16.67
C ALA A 470 -35.35 -0.40 15.55
N HIS A 471 -34.34 -0.95 14.87
CA HIS A 471 -33.59 -0.28 13.78
C HIS A 471 -33.10 1.12 14.19
N PRO A 472 -32.24 1.25 15.20
CA PRO A 472 -31.81 2.56 15.68
C PRO A 472 -30.87 3.29 14.71
N GLY A 473 -30.22 2.57 13.79
CA GLY A 473 -29.16 3.13 12.95
C GLY A 473 -27.85 3.25 13.72
N ARG A 474 -27.04 4.29 13.44
CA ARG A 474 -25.76 4.52 14.13
C ARG A 474 -25.95 4.78 15.63
N LEU A 475 -25.10 4.13 16.44
CA LEU A 475 -25.13 4.19 17.91
C LEU A 475 -23.83 4.68 18.58
N ASN A 476 -22.83 5.09 17.81
CA ASN A 476 -21.58 5.62 18.36
C ASN A 476 -21.40 7.09 18.03
N ASP A 477 -20.80 7.85 18.93
CA ASP A 477 -20.59 9.29 18.80
C ASP A 477 -19.37 9.55 17.89
N LEU A 478 -19.50 10.45 16.93
CA LEU A 478 -18.41 10.79 16.03
C LEU A 478 -17.44 11.78 16.65
N ARG A 479 -16.16 11.62 16.29
CA ARG A 479 -15.11 12.62 16.54
C ARG A 479 -14.42 12.94 15.22
N HIS A 480 -14.66 14.14 14.74
CA HIS A 480 -13.98 14.71 13.59
C HIS A 480 -12.88 15.66 14.05
N ILE A 481 -11.68 15.48 13.53
CA ILE A 481 -10.48 16.21 13.98
C ILE A 481 -10.01 17.12 12.85
N VAL A 482 -9.83 18.40 13.15
CA VAL A 482 -9.19 19.35 12.23
C VAL A 482 -7.73 19.50 12.63
N TYR A 483 -6.83 18.86 11.87
CA TYR A 483 -5.39 19.03 12.07
C TYR A 483 -4.89 20.35 11.49
N LYS A 484 -5.43 20.71 10.32
CA LYS A 484 -5.08 21.92 9.58
C LYS A 484 -6.29 22.40 8.76
N ALA A 485 -6.74 23.62 9.00
CA ALA A 485 -7.72 24.27 8.13
C ALA A 485 -7.11 24.70 6.78
N ALA A 486 -7.93 24.80 5.73
CA ALA A 486 -7.48 25.11 4.37
C ALA A 486 -6.67 26.42 4.27
N ASP A 487 -7.08 27.45 5.01
CA ASP A 487 -6.43 28.77 5.02
C ASP A 487 -5.28 28.91 6.03
N MET A 488 -5.10 27.91 6.91
CA MET A 488 -4.02 27.92 7.88
C MET A 488 -2.73 27.43 7.20
N PRO A 489 -1.63 28.20 7.16
CA PRO A 489 -0.38 27.74 6.57
C PRO A 489 0.16 26.50 7.28
N TRP A 490 0.75 25.55 6.54
CA TRP A 490 1.31 24.31 7.10
C TRP A 490 2.26 24.57 8.27
N ARG A 491 3.07 25.64 8.21
CA ARG A 491 4.01 26.00 9.30
C ARG A 491 3.33 26.17 10.66
N ARG A 492 2.08 26.67 10.70
CA ARG A 492 1.31 26.84 11.94
C ARG A 492 0.68 25.53 12.41
N ALA A 493 0.17 24.73 11.48
CA ALA A 493 -0.43 23.43 11.79
C ALA A 493 0.60 22.29 11.96
N ARG A 494 1.90 22.56 11.79
CA ARG A 494 2.96 21.55 11.78
C ARG A 494 2.92 20.67 13.03
N LYS A 495 2.79 21.27 14.21
CA LYS A 495 2.75 20.56 15.50
C LYS A 495 1.53 19.63 15.59
N ASN A 496 0.38 20.10 15.09
CA ASN A 496 -0.89 19.37 15.11
C ASN A 496 -0.81 18.02 14.41
N LEU A 497 -0.04 17.91 13.33
CA LEU A 497 0.11 16.64 12.60
C LEU A 497 0.74 15.52 13.44
N GLY A 498 1.53 15.87 14.46
CA GLY A 498 2.09 14.88 15.40
C GLY A 498 1.01 14.15 16.19
N LEU A 499 -0.16 14.77 16.40
CA LEU A 499 -1.27 14.20 17.15
C LEU A 499 -1.76 12.85 16.56
N MET A 500 -1.59 12.63 15.25
CA MET A 500 -1.94 11.35 14.61
C MET A 500 -1.19 10.15 15.23
N LEU A 501 0.00 10.37 15.79
CA LEU A 501 0.81 9.32 16.42
C LEU A 501 0.37 9.01 17.87
N ARG A 502 -0.66 9.68 18.38
CA ARG A 502 -1.16 9.46 19.75
C ARG A 502 -2.10 8.27 19.79
N GLU A 503 -1.76 7.26 20.59
CA GLU A 503 -2.52 6.02 20.69
C GLU A 503 -3.97 6.21 21.17
N GLY A 504 -4.22 7.14 22.09
CA GLY A 504 -5.54 7.36 22.70
C GLY A 504 -6.63 7.90 21.75
N ILE A 505 -6.27 8.28 20.53
CA ILE A 505 -7.21 8.81 19.53
C ILE A 505 -7.78 7.68 18.66
N LEU A 506 -7.05 6.59 18.50
CA LEU A 506 -7.37 5.56 17.52
C LEU A 506 -8.48 4.64 18.00
N LYS A 507 -9.71 4.81 17.47
CA LYS A 507 -10.93 4.07 17.88
C LYS A 507 -11.67 3.37 16.73
N GLU A 508 -12.99 3.45 16.66
CA GLU A 508 -13.78 2.87 15.57
C GLU A 508 -13.95 3.89 14.44
N ASN A 509 -14.48 3.46 13.29
CA ASN A 509 -14.64 4.31 12.10
C ASN A 509 -16.02 4.17 11.45
N ILE A 510 -16.54 5.33 11.02
CA ILE A 510 -17.82 5.46 10.31
C ILE A 510 -17.58 6.34 9.08
N ASP A 511 -16.92 5.74 8.09
CA ASP A 511 -16.37 6.39 6.91
C ASP A 511 -17.42 7.15 6.08
N GLY A 512 -18.64 6.63 5.99
CA GLY A 512 -19.71 7.26 5.24
C GLY A 512 -20.05 8.66 5.78
N GLU A 513 -20.17 8.82 7.10
CA GLU A 513 -20.44 10.15 7.70
C GLU A 513 -19.19 11.05 7.64
N ALA A 514 -17.99 10.48 7.79
CA ALA A 514 -16.74 11.23 7.65
C ALA A 514 -16.55 11.81 6.24
N LEU A 515 -16.87 11.02 5.20
CA LEU A 515 -16.88 11.47 3.81
C LEU A 515 -17.87 12.60 3.58
N GLN A 516 -19.10 12.47 4.08
CA GLN A 516 -20.11 13.51 3.97
C GLN A 516 -19.67 14.80 4.67
N TRP A 517 -19.06 14.68 5.86
CA TRP A 517 -18.52 15.82 6.59
C TRP A 517 -17.42 16.55 5.80
N ALA A 518 -16.40 15.84 5.33
CA ALA A 518 -15.32 16.44 4.54
C ALA A 518 -15.82 17.01 3.20
N HIS A 519 -16.75 16.32 2.54
CA HIS A 519 -17.39 16.75 1.30
C HIS A 519 -18.18 18.06 1.48
N ASN A 520 -19.01 18.16 2.52
CA ASN A 520 -19.79 19.35 2.81
C ASN A 520 -18.90 20.57 3.12
N ARG A 521 -17.78 20.35 3.83
CA ARG A 521 -16.78 21.40 4.06
C ARG A 521 -16.18 21.92 2.76
N LEU A 522 -15.84 21.02 1.84
CA LEU A 522 -15.34 21.39 0.51
C LEU A 522 -16.39 22.12 -0.33
N LEU A 523 -17.66 21.74 -0.27
CA LEU A 523 -18.71 22.44 -1.01
C LEU A 523 -18.87 23.90 -0.58
N GLY A 524 -18.62 24.21 0.69
CA GLY A 524 -18.65 25.59 1.21
C GLY A 524 -17.46 26.47 0.78
N ARG A 525 -16.45 25.90 0.11
CA ARG A 525 -15.24 26.62 -0.32
C ARG A 525 -15.45 27.40 -1.63
N PRO A 526 -14.89 28.62 -1.76
CA PRO A 526 -14.98 29.42 -3.00
C PRO A 526 -14.19 28.81 -4.17
N GLU A 527 -13.17 27.99 -3.88
CA GLU A 527 -12.30 27.36 -4.87
C GLU A 527 -13.07 26.62 -5.96
N GLN A 528 -12.76 26.88 -7.22
CA GLN A 528 -13.43 26.26 -8.36
C GLN A 528 -13.24 24.74 -8.36
N ARG A 529 -12.01 24.29 -8.10
CA ARG A 529 -11.64 22.87 -8.11
C ARG A 529 -11.50 22.36 -6.68
N ARG A 530 -12.21 21.27 -6.38
CA ARG A 530 -12.28 20.67 -5.04
C ARG A 530 -11.91 19.20 -5.14
N ILE A 531 -10.86 18.79 -4.45
CA ILE A 531 -10.41 17.40 -4.42
C ILE A 531 -10.53 16.88 -2.99
N LEU A 532 -11.26 15.79 -2.80
CA LEU A 532 -11.33 15.05 -1.55
C LEU A 532 -10.48 13.80 -1.68
N MET A 533 -9.42 13.73 -0.88
CA MET A 533 -8.50 12.60 -0.83
C MET A 533 -8.63 11.87 0.50
N VAL A 534 -9.03 10.60 0.45
CA VAL A 534 -9.22 9.74 1.62
C VAL A 534 -7.99 8.87 1.81
N ILE A 535 -7.53 8.74 3.05
CA ILE A 535 -6.45 7.82 3.44
C ILE A 535 -7.02 6.90 4.51
N SER A 536 -7.25 5.63 4.16
CA SER A 536 -7.85 4.64 5.05
C SER A 536 -7.22 3.25 4.82
N ASP A 537 -7.36 2.37 5.80
CA ASP A 537 -6.94 0.98 5.73
C ASP A 537 -8.10 0.00 5.47
N GLY A 538 -9.33 0.45 5.15
CA GLY A 538 -10.31 -0.46 4.59
C GLY A 538 -11.78 -0.14 4.85
N ALA A 539 -12.48 -1.11 5.44
CA ALA A 539 -13.93 -1.12 5.59
C ALA A 539 -14.38 -0.46 6.91
N PRO A 540 -15.59 0.13 6.96
CA PRO A 540 -16.11 0.78 8.15
C PRO A 540 -16.50 -0.26 9.22
N VAL A 541 -16.04 -0.06 10.45
CA VAL A 541 -16.31 -0.96 11.59
C VAL A 541 -16.68 -0.15 12.83
N ASP A 542 -17.92 -0.35 13.30
CA ASP A 542 -18.41 0.08 14.61
C ASP A 542 -19.27 -1.04 15.22
N ASP A 543 -18.76 -1.68 16.27
CA ASP A 543 -19.35 -2.86 16.91
C ASP A 543 -20.79 -2.57 17.38
N SER A 544 -21.00 -1.39 17.97
CA SER A 544 -22.30 -1.01 18.53
C SER A 544 -23.37 -0.89 17.46
N THR A 545 -23.07 -0.20 16.37
CA THR A 545 -23.99 -0.03 15.25
C THR A 545 -24.22 -1.36 14.55
N LEU A 546 -23.17 -2.16 14.31
CA LEU A 546 -23.30 -3.43 13.59
C LEU A 546 -24.00 -4.53 14.41
N SER A 547 -23.97 -4.46 15.75
CA SER A 547 -24.64 -5.44 16.62
C SER A 547 -26.17 -5.41 16.58
N VAL A 548 -26.77 -4.29 16.15
CA VAL A 548 -28.24 -4.07 16.19
C VAL A 548 -28.83 -3.72 14.82
N ASN A 549 -28.00 -3.68 13.78
CA ASN A 549 -28.40 -3.45 12.39
C ASN A 549 -27.91 -4.62 11.52
N ALA A 550 -28.23 -4.59 10.23
CA ALA A 550 -27.70 -5.57 9.29
C ALA A 550 -26.15 -5.49 9.22
N GLY A 551 -25.47 -6.62 9.05
CA GLY A 551 -23.99 -6.67 9.07
C GLY A 551 -23.30 -5.83 7.98
N ASN A 552 -24.02 -5.45 6.91
CA ASN A 552 -23.51 -4.58 5.85
C ASN A 552 -24.03 -3.12 5.96
N TYR A 553 -24.59 -2.71 7.10
CA TYR A 553 -25.25 -1.41 7.25
C TYR A 553 -24.32 -0.23 6.97
N LEU A 554 -23.12 -0.23 7.57
CA LEU A 554 -22.11 0.81 7.37
C LEU A 554 -21.47 0.74 5.97
N GLU A 555 -21.21 -0.49 5.48
CA GLU A 555 -20.66 -0.67 4.13
C GLU A 555 -21.60 -0.14 3.05
N ARG A 556 -22.91 -0.41 3.18
CA ARG A 556 -23.94 0.10 2.29
C ARG A 556 -23.98 1.64 2.30
N HIS A 557 -23.89 2.25 3.47
CA HIS A 557 -23.84 3.71 3.62
C HIS A 557 -22.59 4.32 2.98
N LEU A 558 -21.43 3.70 3.17
CA LEU A 558 -20.18 4.12 2.54
C LEU A 558 -20.30 4.07 1.01
N ARG A 559 -20.77 2.95 0.44
CA ARG A 559 -20.97 2.80 -1.01
C ARG A 559 -21.93 3.85 -1.57
N GLN A 560 -23.06 4.07 -0.91
CA GLN A 560 -24.04 5.07 -1.30
C GLN A 560 -23.45 6.48 -1.28
N THR A 561 -22.65 6.81 -0.25
CA THR A 561 -22.00 8.12 -0.12
C THR A 561 -20.95 8.32 -1.22
N ILE A 562 -20.13 7.32 -1.50
CA ILE A 562 -19.14 7.38 -2.58
C ILE A 562 -19.84 7.58 -3.93
N GLU A 563 -20.88 6.81 -4.22
CA GLU A 563 -21.64 6.94 -5.47
C GLU A 563 -22.26 8.34 -5.60
N GLN A 564 -22.83 8.88 -4.53
CA GLN A 564 -23.37 10.24 -4.52
C GLN A 564 -22.29 11.29 -4.81
N ILE A 565 -21.12 11.19 -4.18
CA ILE A 565 -20.02 12.15 -4.39
C ILE A 565 -19.49 12.03 -5.83
N GLU A 566 -19.26 10.82 -6.33
CA GLU A 566 -18.68 10.60 -7.65
C GLU A 566 -19.62 10.94 -8.81
N THR A 567 -20.93 10.78 -8.64
CA THR A 567 -21.91 10.95 -9.72
C THR A 567 -22.68 12.27 -9.67
N ARG A 568 -22.89 12.85 -8.47
CA ARG A 568 -23.79 14.01 -8.27
C ARG A 568 -23.10 15.25 -7.73
N SER A 569 -21.78 15.21 -7.49
CA SER A 569 -21.04 16.32 -6.90
C SER A 569 -19.89 16.80 -7.79
N PRO A 570 -19.54 18.10 -7.73
CA PRO A 570 -18.37 18.65 -8.42
C PRO A 570 -17.04 18.29 -7.73
N VAL A 571 -17.08 17.73 -6.53
CA VAL A 571 -15.89 17.33 -5.76
C VAL A 571 -15.30 16.05 -6.33
N GLU A 572 -14.00 16.09 -6.59
CA GLU A 572 -13.24 14.97 -7.08
C GLU A 572 -12.80 14.05 -5.94
N LEU A 573 -13.38 12.84 -5.86
CA LEU A 573 -13.00 11.84 -4.87
C LEU A 573 -11.83 10.96 -5.33
N VAL A 574 -10.87 10.74 -4.44
CA VAL A 574 -9.69 9.88 -4.61
C VAL A 574 -9.40 9.18 -3.28
N ALA A 575 -9.03 7.90 -3.32
CA ALA A 575 -8.69 7.13 -2.12
C ALA A 575 -7.28 6.55 -2.15
N ILE A 576 -6.70 6.41 -0.97
CA ILE A 576 -5.39 5.84 -0.72
C ILE A 576 -5.53 4.78 0.34
N GLY A 577 -5.36 3.52 -0.09
CA GLY A 577 -5.38 2.36 0.78
C GLY A 577 -4.02 2.15 1.41
N ILE A 578 -3.92 2.21 2.74
CA ILE A 578 -2.67 1.88 3.44
C ILE A 578 -2.70 0.40 3.83
N GLY A 579 -1.84 -0.39 3.19
CA GLY A 579 -1.75 -1.84 3.42
C GLY A 579 -2.96 -2.65 2.92
N HIS A 580 -3.99 -2.00 2.38
CA HIS A 580 -5.25 -2.62 1.99
C HIS A 580 -5.76 -2.07 0.65
N ASP A 581 -6.44 -2.93 -0.09
CA ASP A 581 -7.01 -2.57 -1.40
C ASP A 581 -8.38 -1.90 -1.26
N VAL A 582 -8.39 -0.58 -1.47
CA VAL A 582 -9.62 0.25 -1.43
C VAL A 582 -10.29 0.43 -2.79
N THR A 583 -9.78 -0.20 -3.85
CA THR A 583 -10.37 -0.14 -5.22
C THR A 583 -11.78 -0.76 -5.29
N ARG A 584 -12.13 -1.59 -4.29
CA ARG A 584 -13.47 -2.18 -4.12
C ARG A 584 -14.57 -1.16 -3.86
N TYR A 585 -14.21 0.03 -3.37
CA TYR A 585 -15.14 1.09 -3.00
C TYR A 585 -14.99 2.31 -3.89
N TYR A 586 -13.75 2.72 -4.18
CA TYR A 586 -13.46 3.98 -4.86
C TYR A 586 -13.01 3.74 -6.30
N ARG A 587 -13.57 4.49 -7.25
CA ARG A 587 -13.20 4.39 -8.67
C ARG A 587 -11.76 4.84 -8.92
N ARG A 588 -11.29 5.84 -8.17
CA ARG A 588 -9.93 6.38 -8.23
C ARG A 588 -9.21 6.06 -6.93
N ALA A 589 -8.51 4.94 -6.90
CA ALA A 589 -7.81 4.45 -5.71
C ALA A 589 -6.35 4.11 -6.01
N VAL A 590 -5.50 4.24 -4.98
CA VAL A 590 -4.10 3.82 -5.00
C VAL A 590 -3.80 3.08 -3.70
N THR A 591 -3.16 1.92 -3.79
CA THR A 591 -2.74 1.16 -2.60
C THR A 591 -1.26 1.39 -2.34
N ILE A 592 -0.91 1.67 -1.10
CA ILE A 592 0.45 1.97 -0.64
C ILE A 592 0.79 1.04 0.50
N VAL A 593 1.90 0.32 0.37
CA VAL A 593 2.41 -0.59 1.41
C VAL A 593 3.51 0.08 2.24
N ASP A 594 4.27 1.00 1.64
CA ASP A 594 5.38 1.68 2.30
C ASP A 594 5.44 3.19 2.04
N ALA A 595 6.00 3.93 3.00
CA ALA A 595 6.15 5.38 2.90
C ALA A 595 7.09 5.82 1.79
N GLU A 596 8.02 4.97 1.34
CA GLU A 596 8.88 5.26 0.18
C GLU A 596 8.08 5.24 -1.14
N GLN A 597 7.04 4.40 -1.22
CA GLN A 597 6.14 4.32 -2.38
C GLN A 597 5.20 5.54 -2.48
N LEU A 598 4.95 6.25 -1.36
CA LEU A 598 4.25 7.55 -1.38
C LEU A 598 4.94 8.52 -2.31
N GLY A 599 6.27 8.44 -2.40
CA GLY A 599 7.02 9.39 -3.18
C GLY A 599 6.68 9.33 -4.67
N GLY A 600 6.93 8.18 -5.28
CA GLY A 600 6.78 8.01 -6.73
C GLY A 600 5.33 7.84 -7.18
N THR A 601 4.63 6.87 -6.59
CA THR A 601 3.32 6.40 -7.09
C THR A 601 2.21 7.41 -6.81
N MET A 602 2.17 7.95 -5.60
CA MET A 602 1.15 8.90 -5.19
C MET A 602 1.26 10.22 -5.95
N MET A 603 2.49 10.74 -6.13
CA MET A 603 2.71 11.99 -6.85
C MET A 603 2.46 11.85 -8.35
N ASN A 604 2.75 10.69 -8.94
CA ASN A 604 2.37 10.42 -10.33
C ASN A 604 0.85 10.39 -10.49
N LYS A 605 0.14 9.73 -9.56
CA LYS A 605 -1.33 9.71 -9.56
C LYS A 605 -1.94 11.09 -9.27
N LEU A 606 -1.36 11.86 -8.38
CA LEU A 606 -1.70 13.28 -8.19
C LEU A 606 -1.45 14.08 -9.47
N ALA A 607 -0.30 13.91 -10.12
CA ALA A 607 -0.04 14.59 -11.38
C ALA A 607 -1.03 14.18 -12.48
N GLU A 608 -1.37 12.89 -12.59
CA GLU A 608 -2.44 12.40 -13.47
C GLU A 608 -3.79 13.05 -13.16
N LEU A 609 -4.15 13.18 -11.88
CA LEU A 609 -5.36 13.91 -11.47
C LEU A 609 -5.32 15.37 -11.90
N PHE A 610 -4.16 16.03 -11.83
CA PHE A 610 -3.97 17.38 -12.38
C PHE A 610 -3.89 17.42 -13.92
N ASP A 611 -3.77 16.27 -14.61
CA ASP A 611 -3.64 16.14 -16.06
C ASP A 611 -4.93 15.75 -16.80
N GLU A 612 -5.79 14.90 -16.22
CA GLU A 612 -6.99 14.37 -16.90
C GLU A 612 -8.08 15.42 -17.22
N ASP A 613 -8.00 16.60 -16.62
CA ASP A 613 -9.00 17.65 -16.72
C ASP A 613 -9.07 18.35 -18.10
N ASP A 614 -8.01 18.31 -18.90
CA ASP A 614 -8.02 18.91 -20.25
C ASP A 614 -8.88 18.09 -21.24
N ARG A 615 -9.07 16.79 -20.98
CA ARG A 615 -9.83 15.91 -21.89
C ARG A 615 -11.34 16.02 -21.72
N ARG A 616 -11.83 16.40 -20.53
CA ARG A 616 -13.28 16.55 -20.25
C ARG A 616 -13.81 17.95 -20.60
N GLY A 617 -12.96 18.98 -20.55
CA GLY A 617 -13.32 20.34 -20.98
C GLY A 617 -13.53 20.51 -22.49
N GLY A 618 -12.83 19.71 -23.32
CA GLY A 618 -12.87 19.86 -24.79
C GLY A 618 -14.10 19.28 -25.51
N ARG A 619 -14.97 18.52 -24.81
CA ARG A 619 -16.09 17.78 -25.46
C ARG A 619 -17.47 18.41 -25.27
N ARG A 620 -17.57 19.58 -24.63
CA ARG A 620 -18.85 20.28 -24.36
C ARG A 620 -19.08 21.56 -25.17
N GLY A 621 -18.28 21.82 -26.19
CA GLY A 621 -18.53 22.89 -27.17
C GLY A 621 -18.69 22.30 -28.56
N TRP A 622 -19.91 21.87 -28.90
CA TRP A 622 -20.52 21.86 -30.24
C TRP A 622 -21.91 21.25 -30.11
N ARG A 623 -22.88 22.09 -29.79
CA ARG A 623 -24.26 22.02 -30.26
C ARG A 623 -24.76 23.43 -30.48
#